data_AF-J9FRM3-F1
#
_entry.id   AF-J9FRM3-F1
#
_cell.length_a   1.000
_cell.length_b   1.000
_cell.length_c   1.000
_cell.angle_alpha   90.00
_cell.angle_beta   90.00
_cell.angle_gamma   90.00
#
_symmetry.space_group_name_H-M   'P 1'
#
loop_
_entity.id
_entity.type
_entity.pdbx_description
1 polymer ?
#
loop_
_entity_poly.entity_id
_entity_poly.type
_entity_poly.pdbx_seq_one_letter_code
_entity_poly.pdbx_strand_id
1 'polypeptide(L)' 'GGFAGTIQAYVPLAKLECFKSGMEALLGSGMCHVVSVRPVGGVQLTAD' A
#
# COMPACT_ATOMS: atom_id res chain seq x y z
N GLY A 1 -14.17 0.37 4.58
CA GLY A 1 -15.44 1.11 4.66
C GLY A 1 -15.79 1.31 6.12
N GLY A 2 -15.88 2.58 6.53
CA GLY A 2 -16.03 3.05 7.92
C GLY A 2 -15.47 4.48 7.98
N PHE A 3 -16.09 5.36 8.76
CA PHE A 3 -15.91 6.83 8.77
C PHE A 3 -14.45 7.35 8.75
N ALA A 4 -13.47 6.54 9.18
CA ALA A 4 -12.03 6.79 9.05
C ALA A 4 -11.27 5.48 8.74
N GLY A 5 -11.67 4.79 7.68
CA GLY A 5 -11.06 3.52 7.26
C GLY A 5 -9.73 3.69 6.50
N THR A 6 -9.16 2.57 6.08
CA THR A 6 -7.96 2.54 5.24
C THR A 6 -8.26 2.98 3.81
N ILE A 7 -7.40 3.83 3.25
CA ILE A 7 -7.37 4.18 1.83
C ILE A 7 -6.23 3.38 1.18
N GLN A 8 -6.50 2.74 0.05
CA GLN A 8 -5.46 2.15 -0.79
C GLN A 8 -5.26 3.03 -2.03
N ALA A 9 -4.00 3.35 -2.33
CA ALA A 9 -3.62 4.15 -3.49
C ALA A 9 -2.54 3.42 -4.30
N TYR A 10 -2.67 3.42 -5.62
CA TYR A 10 -1.60 2.99 -6.52
C TYR A 10 -0.69 4.16 -6.85
N VAL A 11 0.60 4.01 -6.56
CA VAL A 11 1.59 5.08 -6.68
C VAL A 11 2.71 4.60 -7.60
N PRO A 12 3.08 5.37 -8.66
CA PRO A 12 4.27 5.07 -9.43
C PRO A 12 5.51 5.00 -8.54
N LEU A 13 6.40 4.03 -8.76
CA LEU A 13 7.55 3.79 -7.88
C LEU A 13 8.41 5.04 -7.65
N ALA A 14 8.63 5.84 -8.70
CA ALA A 14 9.39 7.09 -8.61
C ALA A 14 8.76 8.16 -7.69
N LYS A 15 7.49 8.01 -7.31
CA LYS A 15 6.75 8.92 -6.44
C LYS A 15 6.48 8.33 -5.04
N LEU A 16 6.91 7.10 -4.78
CA LEU A 16 6.56 6.36 -3.56
C LEU A 16 6.99 7.11 -2.28
N GLU A 17 8.25 7.53 -2.21
CA GLU A 17 8.78 8.21 -1.03
C GLU A 17 8.06 9.53 -0.75
N CYS A 18 7.85 10.34 -1.79
CA CYS A 18 7.13 11.62 -1.68
C CYS A 18 5.68 11.42 -1.22
N PHE A 19 5.00 10.40 -1.73
CA PHE A 19 3.64 10.09 -1.33
C PHE A 19 3.58 9.65 0.14
N LYS A 20 4.44 8.71 0.56
CA LYS A 20 4.50 8.22 1.94
C LYS A 20 4.79 9.35 2.93
N SER A 21 5.81 10.16 2.67
CA SER A 21 6.17 11.27 3.56
C SER A 21 5.05 12.29 3.70
N GLY A 22 4.35 12.61 2.60
CA GLY A 22 3.20 13.51 2.63
C GLY A 22 2.03 12.94 3.45
N MET A 23 1.74 11.64 3.29
CA MET A 23 0.67 10.99 4.07
C MET A 23 1.03 10.90 5.56
N GLU A 24 2.27 10.58 5.92
CA GLU A 24 2.71 10.57 7.32
C GLU A 24 2.70 11.96 7.96
N ALA A 25 3.02 13.01 7.19
CA ALA A 25 2.92 14.39 7.67
C ALA A 25 1.47 14.83 7.96
N LEU A 26 0.50 14.32 7.18
CA LEU A 26 -0.93 14.66 7.31
C LEU A 26 -1.67 13.79 8.33
N LEU A 27 -1.40 12.48 8.34
CA LEU A 27 -2.14 11.49 9.11
C LEU A 27 -1.42 11.07 10.39
N GLY A 28 -0.11 11.28 10.47
CA GLY A 28 0.74 10.87 11.58
C GLY A 28 1.76 9.80 11.20
N SER A 29 2.84 9.73 11.99
CA SER A 29 3.90 8.73 11.82
C SER A 29 3.31 7.31 11.85
N GLY A 30 3.70 6.47 10.90
CA GLY A 30 3.26 5.08 10.81
C GLY A 30 1.86 4.88 10.22
N MET A 31 1.17 5.93 9.77
CA MET A 31 -0.19 5.82 9.19
C MET A 31 -0.19 5.48 7.69
N CYS A 32 0.97 5.42 7.03
CA CYS A 32 1.11 5.04 5.62
C CYS A 32 2.01 3.80 5.47
N HIS A 33 1.44 2.72 4.94
CA HIS A 33 2.16 1.46 4.73
C HIS A 33 2.30 1.15 3.24
N VAL A 34 3.54 0.86 2.82
CA VAL A 34 3.84 0.43 1.46
C VAL A 34 3.54 -1.07 1.34
N VAL A 35 2.74 -1.42 0.34
CA VAL A 35 2.45 -2.81 -0.04
C VAL A 35 2.72 -2.99 -1.53
N SER A 36 3.21 -4.15 -1.93
CA SER A 36 3.42 -4.50 -3.33
C SER A 36 2.19 -5.20 -3.91
N VAL A 37 1.83 -4.86 -5.15
CA VAL A 37 0.83 -5.60 -5.91
C VAL A 37 1.40 -6.98 -6.23
N ARG A 38 0.66 -8.05 -5.87
CA ARG A 38 1.09 -9.41 -6.21
C ARG A 38 0.94 -9.64 -7.72
N PRO A 39 1.88 -10.37 -8.36
CA PRO A 39 1.76 -10.69 -9.78
C PRO A 39 0.60 -11.65 -10.07
N VAL A 40 0.15 -12.39 -9.05
CA VAL A 40 -0.98 -13.33 -9.11
C VAL A 40 -1.86 -13.19 -7.86
N GLY A 41 -3.12 -13.60 -7.99
CA GLY A 41 -4.08 -13.70 -6.89
C GLY A 41 -3.80 -14.93 -6.01
N GLY A 42 -4.85 -15.72 -5.74
CA GLY A 42 -4.66 -17.05 -5.15
C GLY A 42 -4.00 -17.99 -6.16
N VAL A 43 -3.07 -18.82 -5.71
CA VAL A 43 -2.39 -19.82 -6.54
C VAL A 43 -2.39 -21.17 -5.82
N GLN A 44 -2.60 -22.25 -6.58
CA GLN A 44 -2.40 -23.62 -6.09
C GLN A 44 -0.93 -23.98 -6.25
N LEU A 45 -0.30 -24.42 -5.16
CA LEU A 45 1.03 -25.01 -5.20
C LEU A 45 0.88 -26.51 -5.53
N THR A 46 1.48 -26.95 -6.62
CA THR A 46 1.61 -28.38 -6.95
C THR A 46 3.00 -28.85 -6.54
N ALA A 47 3.12 -30.08 -6.03
CA ALA A 47 4.42 -30.73 -5.96
C ALA A 47 4.86 -31.08 -7.39
N ASP A 48 6.15 -30.87 -7.69
CA ASP A 48 6.77 -31.39 -8.92
C ASP A 48 6.72 -32.92 -8.94
#